data_AF-A0A2D6N7T3-F1
#
_entry.id   AF-A0A2D6N7T3-F1
#
_cell.length_a   1.000
_cell.length_b   1.000
_cell.length_c   1.000
_cell.angle_alpha   90.00
_cell.angle_beta   90.00
_cell.angle_gamma   90.00
#
_symmetry.space_group_name_H-M   'P 1'
#
loop_
_entity.id
_entity.type
_entity.pdbx_description
1 polymer ?
#
loop_
_entity_poly.entity_id
_entity_poly.type
_entity_poly.pdbx_seq_one_letter_code
_entity_poly.pdbx_strand_id
1 'polypeptide(L)'
;MMSNNQGAGGTPVDVNRQTSQLEDRRSLGGDYSPEECARRLNCIYIAEASLLRSLAGWVVRCPELDMKIELGRQVAFAAERADALLRRVSQLLWPEEREVFLHPAWAALLDEANSRPQSTVGLLAGWGGVVLPRLLSAYDQYVSATDAISDAPTIRLIQHVRPDVAQLASWMQARLDALLEAAPTAVEEATDQQTHLQALWQDAHAAGGLTAAGDEDQGISGQSVLKHQREQLTDGVARDDRFRDMRPGESPPPEPLDQPEGRLAYLMRTLNFELFACEMMGRNLYEYGGIMPWQFTLDMARQCWDEARHAEMMVKRLELLGQLDTAGSEPYPLDNGPWHDIYPGGLFQRLVAMNRGIEGLALDAHVHRAGSFAEVGDVVGAGTHIFIVADEAPHVGFGNRWLRYLLRQESDPNQDDLALIPFFPVMGQQFAPQEDSDPELAAAEQEAWEAIAERRAARLHAAGIEDFALGLPDAAGDKLGPGVLGVRRGFPVNLLARRLAGFTPADTREALEAAEGRIAVQDK
;
A
#
# COMPACT_ATOMS: atom_id res chain seq x y z
N MET A 1 72.47 55.91 -15.08
CA MET A 1 71.25 55.42 -15.77
C MET A 1 70.34 54.91 -14.68
N MET A 2 69.29 55.66 -14.30
CA MET A 2 67.90 55.40 -14.73
C MET A 2 67.52 53.92 -14.48
N SER A 3 66.51 53.52 -13.72
CA SER A 3 65.27 54.17 -13.30
C SER A 3 64.58 53.29 -12.24
N ASN A 4 63.89 53.97 -11.31
CA ASN A 4 62.70 53.55 -10.56
C ASN A 4 61.89 52.36 -11.11
N ASN A 5 61.48 51.46 -10.21
CA ASN A 5 60.07 51.09 -10.10
C ASN A 5 59.67 50.99 -8.61
N GLN A 6 58.87 51.96 -8.16
CA GLN A 6 58.17 51.99 -6.87
C GLN A 6 56.71 51.56 -7.08
N GLY A 7 56.13 50.89 -6.08
CA GLY A 7 54.68 50.62 -5.95
C GLY A 7 54.42 49.12 -5.85
N ALA A 8 53.79 48.56 -4.82
CA ALA A 8 52.89 49.12 -3.81
C ALA A 8 53.14 48.46 -2.45
N GLY A 9 52.92 49.22 -1.38
CA GLY A 9 53.07 48.77 -0.01
C GLY A 9 52.09 47.66 0.35
N GLY A 10 52.63 46.47 0.64
CA GLY A 10 52.01 45.53 1.55
C GLY A 10 52.53 45.84 2.94
N THR A 11 51.70 46.44 3.78
CA THR A 11 51.92 46.48 5.24
C THR A 11 52.25 45.06 5.71
N PRO A 12 53.28 44.85 6.56
CA PRO A 12 53.46 43.54 7.18
C PRO A 12 52.17 43.26 7.95
N VAL A 13 51.46 42.19 7.58
CA VAL A 13 50.33 41.71 8.37
C VAL A 13 50.91 41.34 9.72
N ASP A 14 50.65 42.20 10.70
CA ASP A 14 51.02 41.99 12.09
C ASP A 14 50.40 40.66 12.53
N VAL A 15 51.26 39.65 12.77
CA VAL A 15 50.87 38.29 13.18
C VAL A 15 50.45 38.27 14.66
N ASN A 16 50.14 39.44 15.22
CA ASN A 16 49.66 39.60 16.58
C ASN A 16 48.13 39.77 16.60
N ARG A 17 47.41 38.85 15.95
CA ARG A 17 46.09 38.48 16.48
C ARG A 17 46.38 37.75 17.79
N GLN A 18 46.46 38.50 18.88
CA GLN A 18 46.11 37.99 20.20
C GLN A 18 44.72 37.39 20.02
N THR A 19 44.67 36.09 19.77
CA THR A 19 43.45 35.32 19.85
C THR A 19 42.98 35.55 21.27
N SER A 20 41.92 36.34 21.44
CA SER A 20 41.11 36.20 22.64
C SER A 20 40.72 34.73 22.63
N GLN A 21 41.42 33.92 23.42
CA GLN A 21 41.02 32.54 23.66
C GLN A 21 39.73 32.69 24.47
N LEU A 22 38.63 32.86 23.73
CA LEU A 22 37.31 32.62 24.25
C LEU A 22 37.36 31.16 24.69
N GLU A 23 37.54 30.97 26.00
CA GLU A 23 37.40 29.68 26.62
C GLU A 23 35.95 29.26 26.36
N ASP A 24 35.75 28.31 25.46
CA ASP A 24 34.41 27.82 25.13
C ASP A 24 33.90 26.99 26.30
N ARG A 25 33.08 27.63 27.14
CA ARG A 25 32.48 27.01 28.34
C ARG A 25 31.18 26.27 28.01
N ARG A 26 30.77 26.23 26.73
CA ARG A 26 29.55 25.52 26.33
C ARG A 26 29.83 24.02 26.32
N SER A 27 29.08 23.26 27.12
CA SER A 27 28.94 21.82 26.92
C SER A 27 27.67 21.58 26.09
N LEU A 28 27.81 21.57 24.76
CA LEU A 28 26.87 20.81 23.93
C LEU A 28 27.26 19.34 24.10
N GLY A 29 26.30 18.51 24.48
CA GLY A 29 26.55 17.20 25.08
C GLY A 29 25.54 16.18 24.58
N GLY A 30 26.06 15.23 23.83
CA GLY A 30 25.41 14.01 23.37
C GLY A 30 26.49 13.08 22.84
N ASP A 31 26.23 11.78 22.85
CA ASP A 31 27.25 10.77 22.53
C ASP A 31 27.54 10.67 21.02
N TYR A 32 26.76 11.35 20.17
CA TYR A 32 26.71 11.12 18.73
C TYR A 32 27.13 12.33 17.90
N SER A 33 28.00 12.09 16.92
CA SER A 33 28.22 13.01 15.80
C SER A 33 27.06 12.94 14.81
N PRO A 34 26.90 13.89 13.87
CA PRO A 34 25.90 13.77 12.80
C PRO A 34 26.00 12.47 11.99
N GLU A 35 27.22 12.00 11.73
CA GLU A 35 27.46 10.72 11.06
C GLU A 35 26.95 9.53 11.89
N GLU A 36 27.21 9.54 13.20
CA GLU A 36 26.74 8.49 14.10
C GLU A 36 25.21 8.54 14.28
N CYS A 37 24.62 9.75 14.36
CA CYS A 37 23.18 9.95 14.34
C CYS A 37 22.55 9.30 13.10
N ALA A 38 23.09 9.58 11.91
CA ALA A 38 22.57 9.03 10.66
C ALA A 38 22.73 7.51 10.58
N ARG A 39 23.89 6.97 10.97
CA ARG A 39 24.13 5.52 10.99
C ARG A 39 23.14 4.80 11.91
N ARG A 40 22.91 5.31 13.12
CA ARG A 40 21.97 4.73 14.08
C ARG A 40 20.52 4.81 13.62
N LEU A 41 20.10 5.94 13.04
CA LEU A 41 18.77 6.09 12.46
C LEU A 41 18.56 5.13 11.29
N ASN A 42 19.59 4.90 10.46
CA ASN A 42 19.53 3.88 9.42
C ASN A 42 19.29 2.48 9.99
N CYS A 43 19.96 2.09 11.09
CA CYS A 43 19.68 0.80 11.75
C CYS A 43 18.22 0.68 12.22
N ILE A 44 17.65 1.75 12.77
CA ILE A 44 16.23 1.81 13.18
C ILE A 44 15.32 1.73 11.94
N TYR A 45 15.66 2.43 10.87
CA TYR A 45 14.96 2.34 9.58
C TYR A 45 14.94 0.91 9.03
N ILE A 46 16.05 0.18 9.11
CA ILE A 46 16.12 -1.23 8.66
C ILE A 46 15.08 -2.07 9.40
N ALA A 47 14.94 -1.91 10.72
CA ALA A 47 13.92 -2.61 11.50
C ALA A 47 12.48 -2.20 11.14
N GLU A 48 12.21 -0.91 10.92
CA GLU A 48 10.90 -0.42 10.46
C GLU A 48 10.58 -0.91 9.04
N ALA A 49 11.58 -0.98 8.14
CA ALA A 49 11.43 -1.54 6.80
C ALA A 49 11.17 -3.06 6.84
N SER A 50 11.80 -3.79 7.76
CA SER A 50 11.51 -5.20 8.01
C SER A 50 10.08 -5.39 8.53
N LEU A 51 9.62 -4.51 9.43
CA LEU A 51 8.24 -4.52 9.92
C LEU A 51 7.25 -4.26 8.78
N LEU A 52 7.46 -3.18 8.02
CA LEU A 52 6.65 -2.84 6.84
C LEU A 52 6.51 -4.04 5.90
N ARG A 53 7.64 -4.66 5.55
CA ARG A 53 7.67 -5.85 4.71
C ARG A 53 6.84 -6.99 5.32
N SER A 54 7.03 -7.26 6.61
CA SER A 54 6.29 -8.31 7.32
C SER A 54 4.79 -8.11 7.23
N LEU A 55 4.32 -6.92 7.64
CA LEU A 55 2.91 -6.58 7.68
C LEU A 55 2.28 -6.72 6.29
N ALA A 56 2.96 -6.19 5.25
CA ALA A 56 2.47 -6.24 3.88
C ALA A 56 2.30 -7.67 3.35
N GLY A 57 3.26 -8.56 3.66
CA GLY A 57 3.14 -9.97 3.30
C GLY A 57 2.03 -10.70 4.07
N TRP A 58 1.77 -10.28 5.31
CA TRP A 58 0.78 -10.92 6.17
C TRP A 58 -0.67 -10.49 5.88
N VAL A 59 -0.91 -9.36 5.21
CA VAL A 59 -2.27 -8.94 4.80
C VAL A 59 -3.01 -10.05 4.05
N VAL A 60 -2.34 -10.73 3.10
CA VAL A 60 -2.95 -11.81 2.32
C VAL A 60 -2.98 -13.17 3.05
N ARG A 61 -2.09 -13.38 4.03
CA ARG A 61 -1.91 -14.66 4.74
C ARG A 61 -2.75 -14.82 6.01
N CYS A 62 -3.08 -13.72 6.70
CA CYS A 62 -3.96 -13.82 7.88
C CYS A 62 -5.40 -14.08 7.41
N PRO A 63 -6.13 -15.05 7.99
CA PRO A 63 -7.53 -15.25 7.66
C PRO A 63 -8.45 -14.22 8.32
N GLU A 64 -8.13 -13.77 9.54
CA GLU A 64 -9.04 -12.97 10.36
C GLU A 64 -9.29 -11.58 9.77
N LEU A 65 -10.55 -11.21 9.60
CA LEU A 65 -10.92 -9.93 8.95
C LEU A 65 -10.39 -8.70 9.69
N ASP A 66 -10.50 -8.71 11.02
CA ASP A 66 -10.04 -7.59 11.84
C ASP A 66 -8.51 -7.45 11.76
N MET A 67 -7.81 -8.58 11.70
CA MET A 67 -6.37 -8.63 11.45
C MET A 67 -6.03 -8.04 10.08
N LYS A 68 -6.72 -8.44 9.00
CA LYS A 68 -6.47 -7.88 7.65
C LYS A 68 -6.63 -6.37 7.61
N ILE A 69 -7.72 -5.86 8.18
CA ILE A 69 -8.01 -4.42 8.23
C ILE A 69 -6.94 -3.67 9.03
N GLU A 70 -6.57 -4.18 10.21
CA GLU A 70 -5.51 -3.54 11.00
C GLU A 70 -4.16 -3.59 10.28
N LEU A 71 -3.77 -4.74 9.74
CA LEU A 71 -2.50 -4.88 9.03
C LEU A 71 -2.41 -3.92 7.84
N GLY A 72 -3.47 -3.77 7.04
CA GLY A 72 -3.50 -2.82 5.93
C GLY A 72 -3.24 -1.38 6.39
N ARG A 73 -3.81 -0.97 7.53
CA ARG A 73 -3.50 0.33 8.17
C ARG A 73 -2.03 0.42 8.60
N GLN A 74 -1.53 -0.61 9.27
CA GLN A 74 -0.18 -0.61 9.83
C GLN A 74 0.92 -0.67 8.76
N VAL A 75 0.61 -1.18 7.56
CA VAL A 75 1.49 -1.07 6.38
C VAL A 75 1.74 0.40 6.04
N ALA A 76 0.70 1.23 5.92
CA ALA A 76 0.88 2.66 5.67
C ALA A 76 1.69 3.35 6.78
N PHE A 77 1.35 3.10 8.04
CA PHE A 77 2.04 3.75 9.16
C PHE A 77 3.52 3.33 9.23
N ALA A 78 3.84 2.06 8.99
CA ALA A 78 5.24 1.62 8.92
C ALA A 78 6.00 2.29 7.75
N ALA A 79 5.36 2.44 6.59
CA ALA A 79 5.95 3.14 5.44
C ALA A 79 6.21 4.63 5.75
N GLU A 80 5.26 5.32 6.38
CA GLU A 80 5.39 6.73 6.79
C GLU A 80 6.53 6.93 7.81
N ARG A 81 6.64 6.06 8.81
CA ARG A 81 7.75 6.09 9.77
C ARG A 81 9.09 5.84 9.10
N ALA A 82 9.17 4.81 8.25
CA ALA A 82 10.38 4.49 7.50
C ALA A 82 10.81 5.66 6.59
N ASP A 83 9.87 6.30 5.89
CA ASP A 83 10.12 7.47 5.05
C ASP A 83 10.64 8.66 5.85
N ALA A 84 10.02 8.93 7.01
CA ALA A 84 10.43 10.03 7.88
C ALA A 84 11.86 9.83 8.43
N LEU A 85 12.22 8.58 8.77
CA LEU A 85 13.58 8.21 9.17
C LEU A 85 14.58 8.39 8.04
N LEU A 86 14.28 7.91 6.83
CA LEU A 86 15.14 8.07 5.66
C LEU A 86 15.37 9.54 5.31
N ARG A 87 14.31 10.35 5.28
CA ARG A 87 14.45 11.80 5.06
C ARG A 87 15.34 12.44 6.11
N ARG A 88 15.25 12.01 7.37
CA ARG A 88 16.10 12.54 8.44
C ARG A 88 17.55 12.11 8.29
N VAL A 89 17.81 10.87 7.88
CA VAL A 89 19.15 10.36 7.53
C VAL A 89 19.78 11.23 6.43
N SER A 90 19.05 11.56 5.36
CA SER A 90 19.54 12.44 4.30
C SER A 90 19.85 13.86 4.80
N GLN A 91 19.02 14.41 5.69
CA GLN A 91 19.26 15.72 6.30
C GLN A 91 20.49 15.77 7.22
N LEU A 92 20.92 14.62 7.73
CA LEU A 92 22.16 14.45 8.48
C LEU A 92 23.38 14.26 7.56
N LEU A 93 23.22 14.53 6.26
CA LEU A 93 24.26 14.48 5.23
C LEU A 93 24.80 13.06 4.97
N TRP A 94 23.99 12.03 5.24
CA TRP A 94 24.33 10.67 4.86
C TRP A 94 24.17 10.49 3.34
N PRO A 95 25.20 10.03 2.61
CA PRO A 95 25.09 9.81 1.17
C PRO A 95 24.06 8.72 0.83
N GLU A 96 23.25 8.94 -0.20
CA GLU A 96 22.20 7.98 -0.62
C GLU A 96 22.79 6.65 -1.09
N GLU A 97 24.00 6.68 -1.67
CA GLU A 97 24.70 5.48 -2.15
C GLU A 97 25.40 4.70 -1.02
N ARG A 98 25.54 5.30 0.17
CA ARG A 98 26.23 4.68 1.30
C ARG A 98 25.26 3.80 2.08
N GLU A 99 25.36 2.49 1.90
CA GLU A 99 24.56 1.55 2.69
C GLU A 99 25.02 1.49 4.16
N VAL A 100 24.05 1.20 5.02
CA VAL A 100 24.29 0.80 6.41
C VAL A 100 23.93 -0.67 6.53
N PHE A 101 24.81 -1.42 7.15
CA PHE A 101 24.61 -2.84 7.44
C PHE A 101 24.29 -3.01 8.92
N LEU A 102 23.14 -3.62 9.19
CA LEU A 102 22.74 -4.05 10.51
C LEU A 102 23.50 -5.33 10.87
N HIS A 103 23.93 -5.45 12.12
CA HIS A 103 24.71 -6.59 12.59
C HIS A 103 24.02 -7.94 12.28
N PRO A 104 24.75 -9.00 11.85
CA PRO A 104 24.17 -10.30 11.45
C PRO A 104 23.21 -10.92 12.47
N ALA A 105 23.50 -10.80 13.76
CA ALA A 105 22.60 -11.29 14.81
C ALA A 105 21.23 -10.60 14.81
N TRP A 106 21.18 -9.32 14.47
CA TRP A 106 19.92 -8.59 14.28
C TRP A 106 19.24 -8.95 12.96
N ALA A 107 20.02 -9.13 11.89
CA ALA A 107 19.50 -9.64 10.62
C ALA A 107 18.77 -10.97 10.85
N ALA A 108 19.42 -11.93 11.52
CA ALA A 108 18.84 -13.23 11.84
C ALA A 108 17.56 -13.12 12.67
N LEU A 109 17.52 -12.23 13.67
CA LEU A 109 16.29 -11.98 14.45
C LEU A 109 15.14 -11.46 13.58
N LEU A 110 15.40 -10.48 12.71
CA LEU A 110 14.37 -9.89 11.83
C LEU A 110 13.93 -10.87 10.74
N ASP A 111 14.85 -11.64 10.17
CA ASP A 111 14.56 -12.67 9.18
C ASP A 111 13.69 -13.77 9.79
N GLU A 112 14.05 -14.29 10.97
CA GLU A 112 13.26 -15.30 11.68
C GLU A 112 11.91 -14.76 12.16
N ALA A 113 11.82 -13.48 12.54
CA ALA A 113 10.54 -12.86 12.85
C ALA A 113 9.61 -12.75 11.61
N ASN A 114 10.18 -12.75 10.41
CA ASN A 114 9.44 -12.66 9.15
C ASN A 114 9.07 -14.03 8.56
N SER A 115 10.00 -14.98 8.58
CA SER A 115 9.88 -16.25 7.85
C SER A 115 9.33 -17.41 8.69
N ARG A 116 9.55 -17.40 10.00
CA ARG A 116 9.14 -18.49 10.89
C ARG A 116 7.64 -18.57 11.16
N PRO A 117 6.91 -17.45 11.36
CA PRO A 117 5.50 -17.53 11.69
C PRO A 117 4.68 -18.28 10.63
N GLN A 118 3.84 -19.21 11.08
CA GLN A 118 2.93 -19.98 10.20
C GLN A 118 1.46 -19.61 10.39
N SER A 119 1.16 -18.83 11.43
CA SER A 119 -0.19 -18.34 11.73
C SER A 119 -0.14 -16.90 12.23
N THR A 120 -1.32 -16.28 12.33
CA THR A 120 -1.50 -14.97 12.98
C THR A 120 -0.97 -14.97 14.42
N VAL A 121 -1.07 -16.09 15.16
CA VAL A 121 -0.54 -16.21 16.52
C VAL A 121 0.98 -16.09 16.53
N GLY A 122 1.68 -16.82 15.67
CA GLY A 122 3.14 -16.72 15.54
C GLY A 122 3.60 -15.31 15.15
N LEU A 123 2.87 -14.63 14.26
CA LEU A 123 3.18 -13.24 13.87
C LEU A 123 3.11 -12.29 15.07
N LEU A 124 1.99 -12.31 15.80
CA LEU A 124 1.76 -11.43 16.94
C LEU A 124 2.72 -11.74 18.10
N ALA A 125 2.94 -13.03 18.37
CA ALA A 125 3.87 -13.49 19.40
C ALA A 125 5.30 -13.04 19.11
N GLY A 126 5.74 -13.10 17.85
CA GLY A 126 7.08 -12.70 17.44
C GLY A 126 7.27 -11.18 17.39
N TRP A 127 6.48 -10.49 16.57
CA TRP A 127 6.62 -9.03 16.39
C TRP A 127 6.16 -8.26 17.63
N GLY A 128 4.93 -8.50 18.10
CA GLY A 128 4.36 -7.81 19.25
C GLY A 128 5.07 -8.17 20.55
N GLY A 129 5.31 -9.47 20.79
CA GLY A 129 5.91 -9.94 22.04
C GLY A 129 7.43 -9.76 22.14
N VAL A 130 8.15 -9.80 21.01
CA VAL A 130 9.62 -9.73 21.01
C VAL A 130 10.13 -8.47 20.33
N VAL A 131 9.92 -8.30 19.03
CA VAL A 131 10.66 -7.30 18.22
C VAL A 131 10.27 -5.84 18.53
N LEU A 132 8.97 -5.51 18.53
CA LEU A 132 8.49 -4.13 18.73
C LEU A 132 8.93 -3.52 20.08
N PRO A 133 8.89 -4.24 21.22
CA PRO A 133 9.46 -3.74 22.48
C PRO A 133 10.93 -3.34 22.38
N ARG A 134 11.73 -4.01 21.55
CA ARG A 134 13.15 -3.67 21.37
C ARG A 134 13.34 -2.51 20.42
N LEU A 135 12.49 -2.38 19.41
CA LEU A 135 12.46 -1.19 18.55
C LEU A 135 12.11 0.07 19.37
N LEU A 136 11.13 -0.02 20.26
CA LEU A 136 10.80 1.04 21.23
C LEU A 136 11.99 1.39 22.14
N SER A 137 12.69 0.36 22.65
CA SER A 137 13.91 0.57 23.44
C SER A 137 15.01 1.28 22.64
N ALA A 138 15.17 0.98 21.35
CA ALA A 138 16.14 1.66 20.50
C ALA A 138 15.80 3.15 20.28
N TYR A 139 14.51 3.47 20.10
CA TYR A 139 14.05 4.87 20.08
C TYR A 139 14.37 5.61 21.39
N ASP A 140 14.08 4.99 22.54
CA ASP A 140 14.33 5.57 23.86
C ASP A 140 15.83 5.78 24.13
N GLN A 141 16.65 4.81 23.74
CA GLN A 141 18.11 4.89 23.86
C GLN A 141 18.67 6.03 22.99
N TYR A 142 18.19 6.17 21.75
CA TYR A 142 18.61 7.25 20.86
C TYR A 142 18.32 8.62 21.47
N VAL A 143 17.07 8.84 21.91
CA VAL A 143 16.64 10.13 22.50
C VAL A 143 17.42 10.44 23.79
N SER A 144 17.76 9.41 24.58
CA SER A 144 18.48 9.60 25.84
C SER A 144 19.97 9.92 25.65
N ALA A 145 20.56 9.52 24.53
CA ALA A 145 22.00 9.65 24.28
C ALA A 145 22.37 10.80 23.32
N THR A 146 21.47 11.22 22.43
CA THR A 146 21.74 12.33 21.50
C THR A 146 21.68 13.70 22.20
N ASP A 147 22.30 14.73 21.59
CA ASP A 147 22.30 16.09 22.16
C ASP A 147 20.94 16.79 21.94
N ALA A 148 20.35 17.28 23.03
CA ALA A 148 19.00 17.84 23.05
C ALA A 148 18.83 19.13 22.22
N ILE A 149 19.92 19.79 21.84
CA ILE A 149 19.90 21.05 21.08
C ILE A 149 20.28 20.79 19.62
N SER A 150 21.41 20.14 19.40
CA SER A 150 22.02 19.94 18.09
C SER A 150 21.24 18.94 17.25
N ASP A 151 20.64 17.93 17.88
CA ASP A 151 19.84 16.91 17.22
C ASP A 151 18.35 16.95 17.65
N ALA A 152 17.91 18.12 18.14
CA ALA A 152 16.51 18.39 18.47
C ALA A 152 15.51 17.97 17.35
N PRO A 153 15.81 18.12 16.04
CA PRO A 153 14.91 17.65 14.99
C PRO A 153 14.67 16.14 15.02
N THR A 154 15.69 15.33 15.34
CA THR A 154 15.53 13.87 15.43
C THR A 154 14.75 13.48 16.68
N ILE A 155 15.01 14.14 17.82
CA ILE A 155 14.22 13.93 19.05
C ILE A 155 12.74 14.21 18.77
N ARG A 156 12.44 15.34 18.10
CA ARG A 156 11.08 15.67 17.70
C ARG A 156 10.49 14.59 16.80
N LEU A 157 11.21 14.13 15.78
CA LEU A 157 10.75 13.05 14.91
C LEU A 157 10.41 11.79 15.71
N ILE A 158 11.32 11.31 16.55
CA ILE A 158 11.12 10.09 17.36
C ILE A 158 9.89 10.23 18.27
N GLN A 159 9.69 11.40 18.88
CA GLN A 159 8.50 11.66 19.70
C GLN A 159 7.18 11.58 18.93
N HIS A 160 7.18 11.77 17.60
CA HIS A 160 5.99 11.61 16.76
C HIS A 160 5.80 10.18 16.27
N VAL A 161 6.87 9.46 15.92
CA VAL A 161 6.75 8.11 15.32
C VAL A 161 6.69 6.98 16.36
N ARG A 162 7.34 7.16 17.53
CA ARG A 162 7.38 6.14 18.59
C ARG A 162 6.00 5.79 19.16
N PRO A 163 5.06 6.75 19.39
CA PRO A 163 3.72 6.43 19.88
C PRO A 163 2.97 5.43 18.99
N ASP A 164 3.13 5.52 17.66
CA ASP A 164 2.47 4.61 16.72
C ASP A 164 2.97 3.17 16.90
N VAL A 165 4.28 2.99 17.06
CA VAL A 165 4.88 1.67 17.35
C VAL A 165 4.43 1.12 18.70
N ALA A 166 4.28 1.99 19.70
CA ALA A 166 3.80 1.60 21.03
C ALA A 166 2.33 1.16 20.99
N GLN A 167 1.49 1.87 20.23
CA GLN A 167 0.09 1.51 20.01
C GLN A 167 0.00 0.17 19.27
N LEU A 168 0.79 -0.03 18.23
CA LEU A 168 0.85 -1.30 17.50
C LEU A 168 1.26 -2.46 18.42
N ALA A 169 2.32 -2.29 19.22
CA ALA A 169 2.76 -3.33 20.15
C ALA A 169 1.68 -3.68 21.19
N SER A 170 1.01 -2.66 21.75
CA SER A 170 -0.09 -2.86 22.69
C SER A 170 -1.28 -3.56 22.03
N TRP A 171 -1.62 -3.18 20.80
CA TRP A 171 -2.71 -3.79 20.05
C TRP A 171 -2.40 -5.25 19.71
N MET A 172 -1.18 -5.54 19.22
CA MET A 172 -0.75 -6.90 18.90
C MET A 172 -0.78 -7.81 20.13
N GLN A 173 -0.36 -7.31 21.29
CA GLN A 173 -0.42 -8.07 22.54
C GLN A 173 -1.87 -8.36 22.94
N ALA A 174 -2.74 -7.36 22.94
CA ALA A 174 -4.15 -7.56 23.29
C ALA A 174 -4.85 -8.54 22.32
N ARG A 175 -4.52 -8.47 21.03
CA ARG A 175 -5.06 -9.41 20.02
C ARG A 175 -4.53 -10.82 20.23
N LEU A 176 -3.25 -10.97 20.52
CA LEU A 176 -2.66 -12.27 20.86
C LEU A 176 -3.36 -12.88 22.07
N ASP A 177 -3.53 -12.12 23.15
CA ASP A 177 -4.21 -12.59 24.37
C ASP A 177 -5.63 -13.09 24.06
N ALA A 178 -6.39 -12.36 23.23
CA ALA A 178 -7.72 -12.76 22.81
C ALA A 178 -7.73 -14.06 21.96
N LEU A 179 -6.75 -14.23 21.05
CA LEU A 179 -6.63 -15.46 20.25
C LEU A 179 -6.25 -16.66 21.12
N LEU A 180 -5.37 -16.47 22.11
CA LEU A 180 -4.97 -17.53 23.05
C LEU A 180 -6.11 -17.92 24.01
N GLU A 181 -6.96 -16.96 24.40
CA GLU A 181 -8.17 -17.25 25.18
C GLU A 181 -9.18 -18.08 24.36
N ALA A 182 -9.37 -17.74 23.09
CA ALA A 182 -10.28 -18.45 22.20
C ALA A 182 -9.76 -19.85 21.79
N ALA A 183 -8.45 -20.00 21.62
CA ALA A 183 -7.80 -21.24 21.20
C ALA A 183 -6.59 -21.58 22.09
N PRO A 184 -6.80 -22.18 23.30
CA PRO A 184 -5.73 -22.50 24.23
C PRO A 184 -4.63 -23.43 23.68
N THR A 185 -4.92 -24.19 22.61
CA THR A 185 -3.93 -25.01 21.90
C THR A 185 -2.84 -24.18 21.22
N ALA A 186 -3.10 -22.91 20.89
CA ALA A 186 -2.15 -22.00 20.25
C ALA A 186 -1.10 -21.41 21.23
N VAL A 187 -1.25 -21.65 22.54
CA VAL A 187 -0.28 -21.17 23.56
C VAL A 187 1.10 -21.78 23.36
N GLU A 188 1.19 -23.04 22.93
CA GLU A 188 2.46 -23.70 22.65
C GLU A 188 3.21 -23.03 21.50
N GLU A 189 2.51 -22.73 20.39
CA GLU A 189 3.07 -22.00 19.25
C GLU A 189 3.57 -20.60 19.65
N ALA A 190 2.74 -19.84 20.37
CA ALA A 190 3.13 -18.50 20.82
C ALA A 190 4.37 -18.53 21.73
N THR A 191 4.43 -19.50 22.64
CA THR A 191 5.54 -19.66 23.58
C THR A 191 6.82 -20.10 22.87
N ASP A 192 6.74 -21.06 21.94
CA ASP A 192 7.87 -21.52 21.13
C ASP A 192 8.44 -20.36 20.30
N GLN A 193 7.57 -19.62 19.61
CA GLN A 193 7.95 -18.47 18.80
C GLN A 193 8.65 -17.38 19.64
N GLN A 194 8.09 -17.03 20.79
CA GLN A 194 8.70 -16.05 21.68
C GLN A 194 10.04 -16.53 22.23
N THR A 195 10.13 -17.78 22.66
CA THR A 195 11.36 -18.37 23.21
C THR A 195 12.48 -18.34 22.17
N HIS A 196 12.17 -18.75 20.94
CA HIS A 196 13.12 -18.75 19.83
C HIS A 196 13.64 -17.35 19.52
N LEU A 197 12.75 -16.38 19.30
CA LEU A 197 13.19 -15.00 18.99
C LEU A 197 13.86 -14.32 20.19
N GLN A 198 13.50 -14.67 21.43
CA GLN A 198 14.21 -14.17 22.62
C GLN A 198 15.65 -14.67 22.69
N ALA A 199 15.93 -15.91 22.28
CA ALA A 199 17.30 -16.43 22.20
C ALA A 199 18.12 -15.64 21.16
N LEU A 200 17.58 -15.44 19.96
CA LEU A 200 18.23 -14.61 18.92
C LEU A 200 18.46 -13.17 19.38
N TRP A 201 17.49 -12.61 20.12
CA TRP A 201 17.65 -11.29 20.71
C TRP A 201 18.79 -11.23 21.73
N GLN A 202 19.03 -12.27 22.54
CA GLN A 202 20.14 -12.28 23.49
C GLN A 202 21.49 -12.16 22.77
N ASP A 203 21.66 -12.90 21.67
CA ASP A 203 22.85 -12.80 20.82
C ASP A 203 22.97 -11.41 20.18
N ALA A 204 21.85 -10.88 19.65
CA ALA A 204 21.79 -9.56 19.03
C ALA A 204 22.04 -8.42 20.04
N HIS A 205 21.62 -8.58 21.29
CA HIS A 205 21.87 -7.64 22.37
C HIS A 205 23.34 -7.68 22.81
N ALA A 206 23.93 -8.86 22.95
CA ALA A 206 25.35 -9.03 23.25
C ALA A 206 26.26 -8.39 22.18
N ALA A 207 25.79 -8.33 20.92
CA ALA A 207 26.46 -7.66 19.81
C ALA A 207 26.35 -6.11 19.81
N GLY A 208 25.65 -5.50 20.78
CA GLY A 208 25.55 -4.03 20.92
C GLY A 208 24.16 -3.44 20.63
N GLY A 209 23.11 -4.27 20.59
CA GLY A 209 21.73 -3.81 20.40
C GLY A 209 21.42 -3.34 18.97
N LEU A 210 20.19 -2.84 18.72
CA LEU A 210 19.67 -2.61 17.36
C LEU A 210 20.52 -1.63 16.55
N THR A 211 21.24 -0.73 17.23
CA THR A 211 22.11 0.26 16.60
C THR A 211 23.56 -0.22 16.39
N ALA A 212 23.85 -1.50 16.64
CA ALA A 212 25.15 -2.10 16.37
C ALA A 212 25.41 -2.18 14.86
N ALA A 213 26.58 -1.73 14.43
CA ALA A 213 27.00 -1.82 13.03
C ALA A 213 27.41 -3.26 12.68
N GLY A 214 26.97 -3.72 11.51
CA GLY A 214 27.55 -4.86 10.80
C GLY A 214 28.54 -4.40 9.73
N ASP A 215 29.24 -5.35 9.13
CA ASP A 215 30.00 -5.15 7.89
C ASP A 215 29.17 -5.55 6.67
N GLU A 216 29.66 -5.22 5.47
CA GLU A 216 29.01 -5.55 4.20
C GLU A 216 28.95 -7.06 3.95
N ASP A 217 29.93 -7.81 4.45
CA ASP A 217 30.06 -9.25 4.22
C ASP A 217 29.10 -10.10 5.06
N GLN A 218 28.69 -9.61 6.24
CA GLN A 218 27.89 -10.38 7.19
C GLN A 218 26.61 -9.67 7.66
N GLY A 219 26.45 -8.37 7.41
CA GLY A 219 25.27 -7.61 7.82
C GLY A 219 24.17 -7.52 6.75
N ILE A 220 23.00 -7.00 7.14
CA ILE A 220 21.88 -6.75 6.22
C ILE A 220 21.62 -5.24 6.07
N SER A 221 21.45 -4.77 4.84
CA SER A 221 21.08 -3.37 4.57
C SER A 221 19.59 -3.19 4.39
N GLY A 222 19.10 -1.95 4.48
CA GLY A 222 17.68 -1.66 4.26
C GLY A 222 17.22 -1.97 2.84
N GLN A 223 18.12 -1.85 1.86
CA GLN A 223 17.84 -2.33 0.51
C GLN A 223 17.75 -3.86 0.48
N SER A 224 18.67 -4.56 1.16
CA SER A 224 18.65 -6.02 1.23
C SER A 224 17.38 -6.56 1.89
N VAL A 225 16.91 -5.96 2.99
CA VAL A 225 15.65 -6.34 3.65
C VAL A 225 14.47 -6.31 2.69
N LEU A 226 14.36 -5.26 1.88
CA LEU A 226 13.26 -5.13 0.93
C LEU A 226 13.47 -6.01 -0.32
N LYS A 227 14.72 -6.28 -0.69
CA LYS A 227 15.11 -7.12 -1.85
C LYS A 227 15.12 -8.61 -1.54
N HIS A 228 15.13 -9.01 -0.26
CA HIS A 228 15.32 -10.40 0.15
C HIS A 228 14.12 -11.27 -0.28
N GLN A 229 14.41 -12.08 -1.31
CA GLN A 229 13.66 -13.18 -1.88
C GLN A 229 12.34 -12.86 -2.61
N ARG A 230 12.32 -13.30 -3.89
CA ARG A 230 11.14 -13.47 -4.74
C ARG A 230 10.28 -14.64 -4.25
N GLU A 231 9.99 -14.73 -2.97
CA GLU A 231 8.94 -15.62 -2.51
C GLU A 231 7.63 -15.06 -3.05
N GLN A 232 7.29 -15.49 -4.27
CA GLN A 232 5.94 -15.34 -4.75
C GLN A 232 5.06 -16.09 -3.78
N LEU A 233 4.07 -15.40 -3.24
CA LEU A 233 3.09 -16.05 -2.40
C LEU A 233 2.33 -17.04 -3.29
N THR A 234 2.65 -18.33 -3.15
CA THR A 234 2.06 -19.41 -3.94
C THR A 234 0.69 -19.82 -3.43
N ASP A 235 0.41 -19.49 -2.18
CA ASP A 235 -0.84 -19.82 -1.53
C ASP A 235 -1.94 -18.87 -1.99
N GLY A 236 -3.16 -19.41 -2.06
CA GLY A 236 -4.37 -18.61 -2.27
C GLY A 236 -4.58 -17.61 -1.13
N VAL A 237 -5.56 -16.74 -1.30
CA VAL A 237 -5.89 -15.74 -0.29
C VAL A 237 -6.49 -16.43 0.94
N ALA A 238 -5.89 -16.23 2.11
CA ALA A 238 -6.48 -16.67 3.36
C ALA A 238 -7.72 -15.82 3.66
N ARG A 239 -8.82 -16.45 4.05
CA ARG A 239 -10.10 -15.78 4.27
C ARG A 239 -10.73 -16.27 5.58
N ASP A 240 -11.42 -15.35 6.24
CA ASP A 240 -12.13 -15.58 7.49
C ASP A 240 -13.24 -16.62 7.31
N ASP A 241 -13.44 -17.50 8.30
CA ASP A 241 -14.43 -18.59 8.26
C ASP A 241 -15.87 -18.10 8.10
N ARG A 242 -16.15 -16.82 8.34
CA ARG A 242 -17.45 -16.19 8.02
C ARG A 242 -17.74 -16.15 6.53
N PHE A 243 -16.75 -16.40 5.67
CA PHE A 243 -16.87 -16.32 4.23
C PHE A 243 -16.49 -17.65 3.57
N ARG A 244 -17.04 -17.88 2.38
CA ARG A 244 -16.62 -18.97 1.50
C ARG A 244 -16.65 -18.53 0.05
N ASP A 245 -15.85 -19.20 -0.78
CA ASP A 245 -15.99 -19.07 -2.22
C ASP A 245 -17.37 -19.55 -2.68
N MET A 246 -17.93 -18.84 -3.66
CA MET A 246 -19.10 -19.29 -4.40
C MET A 246 -18.80 -20.60 -5.13
N ARG A 247 -19.79 -21.51 -5.12
CA ARG A 247 -19.67 -22.81 -5.79
C ARG A 247 -19.89 -22.66 -7.31
N PRO A 248 -19.31 -23.54 -8.14
CA PRO A 248 -19.63 -23.53 -9.57
C PRO A 248 -21.14 -23.62 -9.83
N GLY A 249 -21.67 -22.65 -10.58
CA GLY A 249 -23.11 -22.55 -10.89
C GLY A 249 -23.95 -21.82 -9.83
N GLU A 250 -23.37 -21.39 -8.70
CA GLU A 250 -24.02 -20.50 -7.74
C GLU A 250 -24.12 -19.09 -8.34
N SER A 251 -25.26 -18.42 -8.15
CA SER A 251 -25.46 -17.03 -8.61
C SER A 251 -25.22 -16.06 -7.45
N PRO A 252 -24.63 -14.88 -7.71
CA PRO A 252 -24.41 -13.91 -6.66
C PRO A 252 -25.75 -13.46 -6.07
N PRO A 253 -25.82 -13.17 -4.76
CA PRO A 253 -27.04 -12.65 -4.16
C PRO A 253 -27.49 -11.35 -4.86
N PRO A 254 -28.81 -11.16 -5.10
CA PRO A 254 -29.30 -9.94 -5.74
C PRO A 254 -29.14 -8.72 -4.84
N GLU A 255 -28.97 -7.54 -5.43
CA GLU A 255 -28.65 -6.29 -4.71
C GLU A 255 -29.70 -5.17 -4.81
N PRO A 256 -31.01 -5.42 -4.63
CA PRO A 256 -32.00 -4.35 -4.56
C PRO A 256 -31.80 -3.54 -3.27
N LEU A 257 -31.24 -2.33 -3.37
CA LEU A 257 -30.86 -1.50 -2.21
C LEU A 257 -32.06 -1.00 -1.37
N ASP A 258 -33.26 -1.03 -1.93
CA ASP A 258 -34.51 -0.77 -1.21
C ASP A 258 -34.84 -1.90 -0.20
N GLN A 259 -34.30 -3.10 -0.40
CA GLN A 259 -34.50 -4.27 0.45
C GLN A 259 -33.31 -4.49 1.42
N PRO A 260 -33.57 -4.90 2.69
CA PRO A 260 -32.49 -5.20 3.64
C PRO A 260 -31.49 -6.25 3.15
N GLU A 261 -31.97 -7.32 2.52
CA GLU A 261 -31.15 -8.42 2.02
C GLU A 261 -30.29 -7.98 0.83
N GLY A 262 -30.81 -7.08 -0.02
CA GLY A 262 -30.04 -6.51 -1.12
C GLY A 262 -28.96 -5.53 -0.65
N ARG A 263 -29.22 -4.77 0.44
CA ARG A 263 -28.18 -3.95 1.09
C ARG A 263 -27.09 -4.82 1.73
N LEU A 264 -27.47 -5.90 2.39
CA LEU A 264 -26.51 -6.88 2.92
C LEU A 264 -25.62 -7.43 1.81
N ALA A 265 -26.22 -7.91 0.72
CA ALA A 265 -25.52 -8.46 -0.43
C ALA A 265 -24.53 -7.46 -1.01
N TYR A 266 -24.98 -6.21 -1.21
CA TYR A 266 -24.12 -5.15 -1.69
C TYR A 266 -22.93 -4.88 -0.76
N LEU A 267 -23.18 -4.71 0.55
CA LEU A 267 -22.12 -4.42 1.52
C LEU A 267 -21.12 -5.56 1.65
N MET A 268 -21.57 -6.82 1.61
CA MET A 268 -20.69 -8.00 1.62
C MET A 268 -19.85 -8.09 0.36
N ARG A 269 -20.45 -7.85 -0.82
CA ARG A 269 -19.69 -7.79 -2.07
C ARG A 269 -18.66 -6.67 -2.02
N THR A 270 -19.06 -5.45 -1.67
CA THR A 270 -18.11 -4.32 -1.59
C THR A 270 -17.00 -4.62 -0.58
N LEU A 271 -17.31 -5.08 0.64
CA LEU A 271 -16.31 -5.50 1.63
C LEU A 271 -15.28 -6.46 1.01
N ASN A 272 -15.75 -7.47 0.27
CA ASN A 272 -14.86 -8.42 -0.38
C ASN A 272 -13.92 -7.74 -1.40
N PHE A 273 -14.46 -6.88 -2.27
CA PHE A 273 -13.65 -6.11 -3.24
C PHE A 273 -12.57 -5.27 -2.55
N GLU A 274 -12.92 -4.55 -1.48
CA GLU A 274 -11.97 -3.72 -0.72
C GLU A 274 -10.88 -4.57 -0.05
N LEU A 275 -11.23 -5.74 0.50
CA LEU A 275 -10.25 -6.66 1.08
C LEU A 275 -9.27 -7.17 0.03
N PHE A 276 -9.76 -7.53 -1.16
CA PHE A 276 -8.87 -7.96 -2.25
C PHE A 276 -7.93 -6.87 -2.72
N ALA A 277 -8.42 -5.63 -2.84
CA ALA A 277 -7.58 -4.50 -3.20
C ALA A 277 -6.48 -4.28 -2.14
N CYS A 278 -6.84 -4.29 -0.85
CA CYS A 278 -5.90 -4.20 0.28
C CYS A 278 -4.81 -5.29 0.21
N GLU A 279 -5.22 -6.55 0.02
CA GLU A 279 -4.35 -7.71 -0.07
C GLU A 279 -3.43 -7.65 -1.29
N MET A 280 -3.94 -7.17 -2.43
CA MET A 280 -3.17 -7.01 -3.66
C MET A 280 -2.07 -5.96 -3.47
N MET A 281 -2.38 -4.84 -2.82
CA MET A 281 -1.38 -3.80 -2.54
C MET A 281 -0.32 -4.27 -1.53
N GLY A 282 -0.75 -4.96 -0.46
CA GLY A 282 0.16 -5.61 0.48
C GLY A 282 1.09 -6.60 -0.22
N ARG A 283 0.54 -7.44 -1.11
CA ARG A 283 1.31 -8.39 -1.90
C ARG A 283 2.27 -7.72 -2.88
N ASN A 284 1.83 -6.67 -3.58
CA ASN A 284 2.68 -5.92 -4.51
C ASN A 284 3.86 -5.28 -3.79
N LEU A 285 3.63 -4.72 -2.60
CA LEU A 285 4.68 -4.19 -1.74
C LEU A 285 5.62 -5.30 -1.27
N TYR A 286 5.07 -6.42 -0.78
CA TYR A 286 5.88 -7.57 -0.36
C TYR A 286 6.74 -8.11 -1.52
N GLU A 287 6.20 -8.35 -2.70
CA GLU A 287 6.95 -8.98 -3.78
C GLU A 287 7.89 -8.02 -4.52
N TYR A 288 7.57 -6.72 -4.59
CA TYR A 288 8.26 -5.77 -5.48
C TYR A 288 8.81 -4.51 -4.79
N GLY A 289 8.51 -4.27 -3.50
CA GLY A 289 8.91 -3.06 -2.79
C GLY A 289 10.43 -2.84 -2.69
N GLY A 290 11.25 -3.89 -2.75
CA GLY A 290 12.71 -3.77 -2.79
C GLY A 290 13.32 -3.61 -4.18
N ILE A 291 12.53 -3.83 -5.23
CA ILE A 291 12.98 -3.73 -6.63
C ILE A 291 12.51 -2.41 -7.23
N MET A 292 11.31 -1.96 -6.87
CA MET A 292 10.74 -0.71 -7.31
C MET A 292 11.32 0.48 -6.53
N PRO A 293 11.32 1.69 -7.10
CA PRO A 293 11.74 2.90 -6.37
C PRO A 293 10.95 3.08 -5.07
N TRP A 294 11.55 3.67 -4.03
CA TRP A 294 10.91 3.83 -2.71
C TRP A 294 9.50 4.47 -2.75
N GLN A 295 9.26 5.41 -3.68
CA GLN A 295 7.93 6.01 -3.86
C GLN A 295 6.85 4.97 -4.21
N PHE A 296 7.19 3.84 -4.86
CA PHE A 296 6.26 2.74 -5.11
C PHE A 296 5.78 2.13 -3.81
N THR A 297 6.70 1.89 -2.88
CA THR A 297 6.38 1.39 -1.54
C THR A 297 5.41 2.33 -0.82
N LEU A 298 5.64 3.65 -0.90
CA LEU A 298 4.72 4.64 -0.30
C LEU A 298 3.34 4.65 -0.96
N ASP A 299 3.29 4.62 -2.30
CA ASP A 299 2.03 4.63 -3.06
C ASP A 299 1.20 3.36 -2.78
N MET A 300 1.83 2.16 -2.81
CA MET A 300 1.17 0.90 -2.49
C MET A 300 0.77 0.81 -1.02
N ALA A 301 1.59 1.30 -0.09
CA ALA A 301 1.26 1.29 1.33
C ALA A 301 0.08 2.22 1.63
N ARG A 302 0.05 3.41 1.02
CA ARG A 302 -1.08 4.34 1.13
C ARG A 302 -2.37 3.71 0.64
N GLN A 303 -2.34 3.14 -0.57
CA GLN A 303 -3.50 2.48 -1.12
C GLN A 303 -3.94 1.29 -0.25
N CYS A 304 -3.01 0.45 0.22
CA CYS A 304 -3.33 -0.67 1.11
C CYS A 304 -4.15 -0.24 2.34
N TRP A 305 -3.82 0.92 2.94
CA TRP A 305 -4.62 1.47 4.03
C TRP A 305 -5.96 2.06 3.58
N ASP A 306 -6.02 2.73 2.43
CA ASP A 306 -7.27 3.25 1.89
C ASP A 306 -8.29 2.12 1.69
N GLU A 307 -7.89 1.02 1.07
CA GLU A 307 -8.75 -0.16 0.90
C GLU A 307 -9.10 -0.83 2.23
N ALA A 308 -8.17 -0.88 3.19
CA ALA A 308 -8.46 -1.37 4.54
C ALA A 308 -9.52 -0.51 5.26
N ARG A 309 -9.47 0.82 5.09
CA ARG A 309 -10.52 1.73 5.59
C ARG A 309 -11.83 1.53 4.86
N HIS A 310 -11.82 1.34 3.55
CA HIS A 310 -13.04 1.08 2.78
C HIS A 310 -13.72 -0.20 3.30
N ALA A 311 -12.94 -1.27 3.51
CA ALA A 311 -13.40 -2.49 4.16
C ALA A 311 -13.95 -2.23 5.58
N GLU A 312 -13.24 -1.46 6.41
CA GLU A 312 -13.69 -1.10 7.76
C GLU A 312 -15.02 -0.33 7.74
N MET A 313 -15.20 0.60 6.79
CA MET A 313 -16.47 1.29 6.60
C MET A 313 -17.60 0.29 6.32
N MET A 314 -17.38 -0.71 5.46
CA MET A 314 -18.38 -1.75 5.19
C MET A 314 -18.67 -2.61 6.44
N VAL A 315 -17.64 -3.01 7.19
CA VAL A 315 -17.80 -3.74 8.46
C VAL A 315 -18.65 -2.94 9.44
N LYS A 316 -18.37 -1.65 9.63
CA LYS A 316 -19.18 -0.79 10.51
C LYS A 316 -20.63 -0.64 10.03
N ARG A 317 -20.87 -0.61 8.72
CA ARG A 317 -22.23 -0.62 8.18
C ARG A 317 -22.94 -1.95 8.48
N LEU A 318 -22.26 -3.07 8.31
CA LEU A 318 -22.79 -4.41 8.60
C LEU A 318 -23.08 -4.60 10.10
N GLU A 319 -22.22 -4.11 11.00
CA GLU A 319 -22.45 -4.10 12.45
C GLU A 319 -23.71 -3.31 12.81
N LEU A 320 -23.87 -2.10 12.26
CA LEU A 320 -25.03 -1.23 12.53
C LEU A 320 -26.35 -1.81 12.01
N LEU A 321 -26.30 -2.62 10.95
CA LEU A 321 -27.46 -3.37 10.46
C LEU A 321 -27.75 -4.62 11.29
N GLY A 322 -26.92 -4.95 12.29
CA GLY A 322 -27.01 -6.16 13.09
C GLY A 322 -26.69 -7.43 12.30
N GLN A 323 -25.93 -7.29 11.21
CA GLN A 323 -25.75 -8.35 10.21
C GLN A 323 -24.34 -8.91 10.08
N LEU A 324 -23.36 -8.36 10.80
CA LEU A 324 -21.99 -8.88 10.78
C LEU A 324 -21.93 -10.34 11.29
N ASP A 325 -22.71 -10.65 12.33
CA ASP A 325 -22.79 -12.00 12.92
C ASP A 325 -23.94 -12.84 12.33
N THR A 326 -24.86 -12.22 11.56
CA THR A 326 -26.00 -12.92 10.95
C THR A 326 -25.75 -13.36 9.51
N ALA A 327 -24.48 -13.54 9.13
CA ALA A 327 -24.09 -14.40 8.02
C ALA A 327 -24.45 -15.87 8.32
N GLY A 328 -25.74 -16.13 8.57
CA GLY A 328 -26.37 -17.44 8.70
C GLY A 328 -25.72 -18.44 9.66
N SER A 329 -26.28 -19.64 9.67
CA SER A 329 -25.62 -20.85 10.16
C SER A 329 -24.61 -21.41 9.14
N GLU A 330 -24.41 -20.73 8.00
CA GLU A 330 -23.49 -21.10 6.92
C GLU A 330 -22.65 -19.88 6.48
N PRO A 331 -21.35 -20.06 6.17
CA PRO A 331 -20.48 -18.99 5.68
C PRO A 331 -21.04 -18.27 4.45
N TYR A 332 -20.86 -16.94 4.41
CA TYR A 332 -21.41 -16.09 3.34
C TYR A 332 -20.67 -16.33 2.01
N PRO A 333 -21.41 -16.56 0.90
CA PRO A 333 -20.80 -16.77 -0.41
C PRO A 333 -20.20 -15.48 -1.00
N LEU A 334 -18.93 -15.54 -1.39
CA LEU A 334 -18.22 -14.45 -2.07
C LEU A 334 -17.77 -14.89 -3.46
N ASP A 335 -17.99 -14.02 -4.46
CA ASP A 335 -17.49 -14.24 -5.82
C ASP A 335 -16.01 -13.89 -5.89
N ASN A 336 -15.17 -14.94 -5.86
CA ASN A 336 -13.72 -14.79 -5.85
C ASN A 336 -13.04 -15.17 -7.17
N GLY A 337 -13.81 -15.58 -8.17
CA GLY A 337 -13.29 -16.04 -9.47
C GLY A 337 -12.35 -15.04 -10.15
N PRO A 338 -12.74 -13.76 -10.30
CA PRO A 338 -11.89 -12.75 -10.94
C PRO A 338 -10.56 -12.52 -10.23
N TRP A 339 -10.54 -12.71 -8.91
CA TRP A 339 -9.34 -12.49 -8.11
C TRP A 339 -8.37 -13.66 -8.27
N HIS A 340 -8.87 -14.89 -8.31
CA HIS A 340 -8.05 -16.07 -8.60
C HIS A 340 -7.30 -15.97 -9.94
N ASP A 341 -7.83 -15.21 -10.91
CA ASP A 341 -7.16 -14.95 -12.19
C ASP A 341 -6.09 -13.85 -12.11
N ILE A 342 -6.28 -12.84 -11.27
CA ILE A 342 -5.35 -11.68 -11.15
C ILE A 342 -4.18 -12.02 -10.22
N TYR A 343 -4.42 -12.74 -9.13
CA TYR A 343 -3.42 -13.01 -8.08
C TYR A 343 -2.13 -13.67 -8.60
N PRO A 344 -2.18 -14.69 -9.47
CA PRO A 344 -0.98 -15.34 -10.01
C PRO A 344 -0.14 -14.44 -10.93
N GLY A 345 -0.72 -13.34 -11.43
CA GLY A 345 -0.04 -12.45 -12.37
C GLY A 345 1.16 -11.72 -11.76
N GLY A 346 2.11 -11.29 -12.60
CA GLY A 346 3.22 -10.43 -12.18
C GLY A 346 2.78 -8.98 -11.89
N LEU A 347 3.68 -8.15 -11.35
CA LEU A 347 3.37 -6.75 -11.00
C LEU A 347 2.68 -5.99 -12.13
N PHE A 348 3.20 -6.07 -13.35
CA PHE A 348 2.62 -5.39 -14.51
C PHE A 348 1.16 -5.79 -14.74
N GLN A 349 0.86 -7.10 -14.72
CA GLN A 349 -0.49 -7.62 -14.94
C GLN A 349 -1.44 -7.18 -13.82
N ARG A 350 -0.98 -7.21 -12.56
CA ARG A 350 -1.77 -6.75 -11.40
C ARG A 350 -2.07 -5.26 -11.47
N LEU A 351 -1.11 -4.41 -11.82
CA LEU A 351 -1.33 -2.96 -11.98
C LEU A 351 -2.28 -2.65 -13.15
N VAL A 352 -2.22 -3.41 -14.25
CA VAL A 352 -3.17 -3.26 -15.37
C VAL A 352 -4.57 -3.67 -14.94
N ALA A 353 -4.72 -4.84 -14.31
CA ALA A 353 -6.03 -5.38 -13.93
C ALA A 353 -6.67 -4.55 -12.81
N MET A 354 -5.92 -4.29 -11.73
CA MET A 354 -6.43 -3.65 -10.54
C MET A 354 -6.47 -2.13 -10.69
N ASN A 355 -5.30 -1.50 -10.77
CA ASN A 355 -5.23 -0.04 -10.75
C ASN A 355 -5.80 0.64 -11.99
N ARG A 356 -5.59 0.04 -13.16
CA ARG A 356 -6.07 0.64 -14.41
C ARG A 356 -7.45 0.16 -14.81
N GLY A 357 -7.76 -1.11 -14.56
CA GLY A 357 -9.02 -1.76 -14.90
C GLY A 357 -10.08 -1.52 -13.83
N ILE A 358 -9.95 -2.20 -12.70
CA ILE A 358 -10.98 -2.25 -11.65
C ILE A 358 -11.18 -0.88 -10.99
N GLU A 359 -10.14 -0.24 -10.47
CA GLU A 359 -10.24 1.08 -9.81
C GLU A 359 -10.71 2.16 -10.80
N GLY A 360 -10.24 2.09 -12.05
CA GLY A 360 -10.65 3.01 -13.11
C GLY A 360 -12.15 2.94 -13.41
N LEU A 361 -12.75 1.75 -13.35
CA LEU A 361 -14.19 1.55 -13.49
C LEU A 361 -14.94 1.84 -12.18
N ALA A 362 -14.30 1.61 -11.03
CA ALA A 362 -14.87 1.81 -9.71
C ALA A 362 -15.28 3.27 -9.49
N LEU A 363 -14.53 4.26 -10.01
CA LEU A 363 -14.88 5.67 -9.90
C LEU A 363 -16.32 5.99 -10.32
N ASP A 364 -16.71 5.60 -11.54
CA ASP A 364 -18.06 5.83 -12.04
C ASP A 364 -19.09 4.97 -11.29
N ALA A 365 -18.71 3.74 -10.92
CA ALA A 365 -19.57 2.82 -10.19
C ALA A 365 -19.93 3.35 -8.79
N HIS A 366 -18.96 3.85 -8.01
CA HIS A 366 -19.19 4.39 -6.67
C HIS A 366 -19.97 5.71 -6.73
N VAL A 367 -19.76 6.57 -7.73
CA VAL A 367 -20.59 7.78 -7.92
C VAL A 367 -22.05 7.39 -8.20
N HIS A 368 -22.28 6.45 -9.12
CA HIS A 368 -23.62 5.97 -9.41
C HIS A 368 -24.28 5.37 -8.15
N ARG A 369 -23.55 4.53 -7.43
CA ARG A 369 -24.03 3.88 -6.19
C ARG A 369 -24.31 4.89 -5.08
N ALA A 370 -23.52 5.95 -4.95
CA ALA A 370 -23.83 7.04 -4.02
C ALA A 370 -25.21 7.65 -4.32
N GLY A 371 -25.53 7.85 -5.60
CA GLY A 371 -26.86 8.25 -6.05
C GLY A 371 -27.95 7.26 -5.64
N SER A 372 -27.74 5.96 -5.91
CA SER A 372 -28.71 4.91 -5.54
C SER A 372 -28.96 4.83 -4.03
N PHE A 373 -27.93 4.97 -3.19
CA PHE A 373 -28.10 5.02 -1.74
C PHE A 373 -28.88 6.27 -1.29
N ALA A 374 -28.63 7.42 -1.91
CA ALA A 374 -29.37 8.65 -1.63
C ALA A 374 -30.85 8.53 -2.03
N GLU A 375 -31.16 7.88 -3.15
CA GLU A 375 -32.53 7.64 -3.62
C GLU A 375 -33.36 6.79 -2.64
N VAL A 376 -32.74 5.83 -1.96
CA VAL A 376 -33.39 5.02 -0.92
C VAL A 376 -33.33 5.64 0.48
N GLY A 377 -32.85 6.89 0.59
CA GLY A 377 -32.79 7.66 1.84
C GLY A 377 -31.59 7.34 2.75
N ASP A 378 -30.62 6.55 2.28
CA ASP A 378 -29.41 6.19 3.03
C ASP A 378 -28.27 7.19 2.78
N VAL A 379 -28.39 8.36 3.40
CA VAL A 379 -27.42 9.46 3.25
C VAL A 379 -26.01 9.08 3.74
N VAL A 380 -25.91 8.19 4.74
CA VAL A 380 -24.62 7.72 5.26
C VAL A 380 -23.95 6.80 4.25
N GLY A 381 -24.70 5.84 3.67
CA GLY A 381 -24.21 4.97 2.60
C GLY A 381 -23.75 5.77 1.37
N ALA A 382 -24.50 6.81 1.00
CA ALA A 382 -24.10 7.71 -0.07
C ALA A 382 -22.78 8.43 0.25
N GLY A 383 -22.64 8.99 1.46
CA GLY A 383 -21.41 9.66 1.91
C GLY A 383 -20.18 8.76 1.91
N THR A 384 -20.33 7.50 2.36
CA THR A 384 -19.25 6.50 2.32
C THR A 384 -18.68 6.33 0.92
N HIS A 385 -19.54 6.22 -0.10
CA HIS A 385 -19.10 6.05 -1.49
C HIS A 385 -18.38 7.28 -2.05
N ILE A 386 -18.72 8.48 -1.58
CA ILE A 386 -18.01 9.70 -1.99
C ILE A 386 -16.59 9.75 -1.40
N PHE A 387 -16.39 9.27 -0.17
CA PHE A 387 -15.04 9.13 0.39
C PHE A 387 -14.21 8.11 -0.41
N ILE A 388 -14.79 6.96 -0.75
CA ILE A 388 -14.12 5.97 -1.61
C ILE A 388 -13.69 6.60 -2.94
N VAL A 389 -14.59 7.32 -3.63
CA VAL A 389 -14.25 8.01 -4.90
C VAL A 389 -13.08 8.99 -4.74
N ALA A 390 -12.97 9.67 -3.59
CA ALA A 390 -11.88 10.60 -3.33
C ALA A 390 -10.52 9.89 -3.22
N ASP A 391 -10.51 8.66 -2.70
CA ASP A 391 -9.32 7.83 -2.54
C ASP A 391 -8.97 7.05 -3.84
N GLU A 392 -9.98 6.59 -4.60
CA GLU A 392 -9.79 5.88 -5.88
C GLU A 392 -9.11 6.71 -6.98
N ALA A 393 -9.32 8.02 -7.00
CA ALA A 393 -8.73 8.88 -8.02
C ALA A 393 -7.18 8.91 -7.94
N PRO A 394 -6.57 9.09 -6.75
CA PRO A 394 -5.16 8.82 -6.51
C PRO A 394 -4.70 7.40 -6.91
N HIS A 395 -5.49 6.36 -6.64
CA HIS A 395 -5.10 4.96 -6.93
C HIS A 395 -4.85 4.73 -8.43
N VAL A 396 -5.76 5.23 -9.28
CA VAL A 396 -5.56 5.25 -10.75
C VAL A 396 -4.31 6.05 -11.15
N GLY A 397 -4.01 7.12 -10.41
CA GLY A 397 -2.78 7.90 -10.54
C GLY A 397 -1.52 7.08 -10.27
N PHE A 398 -1.52 6.28 -9.21
CA PHE A 398 -0.44 5.36 -8.85
C PHE A 398 -0.24 4.31 -9.96
N GLY A 399 -1.30 3.63 -10.38
CA GLY A 399 -1.24 2.65 -11.49
C GLY A 399 -0.63 3.25 -12.75
N ASN A 400 -1.08 4.44 -13.17
CA ASN A 400 -0.53 5.13 -14.33
C ASN A 400 0.96 5.48 -14.18
N ARG A 401 1.40 5.90 -12.99
CA ARG A 401 2.81 6.21 -12.74
C ARG A 401 3.68 4.97 -12.89
N TRP A 402 3.28 3.86 -12.27
CA TRP A 402 4.08 2.66 -12.19
C TRP A 402 4.05 1.83 -13.47
N LEU A 403 2.93 1.80 -14.19
CA LEU A 403 2.88 1.23 -15.55
C LEU A 403 3.81 1.98 -16.50
N ARG A 404 3.86 3.33 -16.45
CA ARG A 404 4.83 4.11 -17.24
C ARG A 404 6.27 3.81 -16.86
N TYR A 405 6.53 3.65 -15.57
CA TYR A 405 7.87 3.32 -15.08
C TYR A 405 8.33 1.98 -15.65
N LEU A 406 7.50 0.94 -15.54
CA LEU A 406 7.81 -0.41 -16.04
C LEU A 406 7.99 -0.42 -17.56
N LEU A 407 7.09 0.23 -18.32
CA LEU A 407 7.20 0.30 -19.78
C LEU A 407 8.47 1.05 -20.24
N ARG A 408 8.86 2.14 -19.57
CA ARG A 408 10.09 2.87 -19.89
C ARG A 408 11.38 2.14 -19.52
N GLN A 409 11.34 1.23 -18.55
CA GLN A 409 12.46 0.33 -18.28
C GLN A 409 12.59 -0.75 -19.38
N GLU A 410 11.50 -1.02 -20.10
CA GLU A 410 11.45 -2.02 -21.18
C GLU A 410 11.58 -1.41 -22.60
N SER A 411 11.46 -0.09 -22.80
CA SER A 411 11.47 0.57 -24.12
C SER A 411 12.05 2.00 -24.13
N ASP A 412 12.53 2.44 -25.31
CA ASP A 412 13.19 3.74 -25.57
C ASP A 412 12.42 4.93 -24.93
N PRO A 413 13.08 5.80 -24.13
CA PRO A 413 12.46 6.87 -23.34
C PRO A 413 11.67 7.93 -24.13
N ASN A 414 11.60 7.86 -25.46
CA ASN A 414 10.88 8.82 -26.32
C ASN A 414 9.54 8.33 -26.92
N GLN A 415 9.00 7.15 -26.54
CA GLN A 415 7.69 6.70 -27.04
C GLN A 415 6.58 6.79 -25.97
N ASP A 416 5.60 7.66 -26.24
CA ASP A 416 4.33 7.79 -25.51
C ASP A 416 3.38 6.64 -25.89
N ASP A 417 3.74 5.39 -25.52
CA ASP A 417 3.01 4.18 -25.94
C ASP A 417 1.79 3.80 -25.07
N LEU A 418 1.38 4.67 -24.15
CA LEU A 418 0.25 4.38 -23.26
C LEU A 418 -1.15 4.49 -23.90
N ALA A 419 -1.24 4.87 -25.17
CA ALA A 419 -2.53 5.03 -25.82
C ALA A 419 -3.21 3.70 -26.21
N LEU A 420 -2.54 2.54 -26.10
CA LEU A 420 -3.00 1.31 -26.77
C LEU A 420 -2.75 0.00 -26.00
N ILE A 421 -3.12 -0.09 -24.71
CA ILE A 421 -3.19 -1.39 -24.02
C ILE A 421 -4.67 -1.85 -23.99
N PRO A 422 -5.04 -2.95 -24.69
CA PRO A 422 -6.41 -3.45 -24.71
C PRO A 422 -6.84 -4.05 -23.37
N PHE A 423 -8.12 -3.83 -23.06
CA PHE A 423 -8.89 -4.45 -21.97
C PHE A 423 -9.03 -5.96 -22.19
N PHE A 424 -8.74 -6.78 -21.17
CA PHE A 424 -9.03 -8.23 -21.21
C PHE A 424 -10.54 -8.48 -21.03
N PRO A 425 -11.17 -9.36 -21.83
CA PRO A 425 -12.57 -9.71 -21.65
C PRO A 425 -12.69 -10.85 -20.63
N VAL A 426 -12.69 -10.54 -19.33
CA VAL A 426 -13.16 -11.49 -18.30
C VAL A 426 -14.19 -10.85 -17.36
N MET A 427 -14.25 -9.52 -17.25
CA MET A 427 -15.10 -8.85 -16.24
C MET A 427 -16.27 -8.04 -16.81
N GLY A 428 -16.53 -8.13 -18.13
CA GLY A 428 -17.53 -7.31 -18.81
C GLY A 428 -18.98 -7.80 -18.71
N GLN A 429 -19.25 -9.01 -18.22
CA GLN A 429 -20.61 -9.58 -18.27
C GLN A 429 -21.51 -9.24 -17.07
N GLN A 430 -20.97 -8.67 -15.98
CA GLN A 430 -21.77 -8.34 -14.79
C GLN A 430 -22.20 -6.86 -14.67
N PHE A 431 -21.76 -5.97 -15.57
CA PHE A 431 -21.98 -4.52 -15.39
C PHE A 431 -22.45 -3.73 -16.63
N ALA A 432 -22.97 -4.37 -17.69
CA ALA A 432 -23.51 -3.65 -18.84
C ALA A 432 -25.05 -3.55 -18.81
N PRO A 433 -25.65 -2.35 -18.82
CA PRO A 433 -27.00 -2.18 -19.34
C PRO A 433 -26.98 -2.31 -20.86
N GLN A 434 -27.90 -3.09 -21.42
CA GLN A 434 -28.12 -3.20 -22.87
C GLN A 434 -28.80 -1.92 -23.40
N GLU A 435 -28.25 -1.29 -24.45
CA GLU A 435 -29.03 -0.74 -25.58
C GLU A 435 -28.16 -0.24 -26.77
N ASP A 436 -28.77 -0.30 -27.95
CA ASP A 436 -28.32 -0.21 -29.36
C ASP A 436 -27.13 0.70 -29.77
N SER A 437 -26.33 0.18 -30.72
CA SER A 437 -25.20 0.88 -31.34
C SER A 437 -25.11 0.64 -32.86
N ASP A 438 -24.68 1.68 -33.59
CA ASP A 438 -24.65 1.87 -35.05
C ASP A 438 -23.77 0.85 -35.84
N PRO A 439 -24.30 0.15 -36.87
CA PRO A 439 -23.61 -0.92 -37.60
C PRO A 439 -22.38 -0.51 -38.42
N GLU A 440 -22.31 0.71 -38.94
CA GLU A 440 -21.17 1.16 -39.77
C GLU A 440 -19.91 1.40 -38.94
N LEU A 441 -20.09 1.81 -37.68
CA LEU A 441 -18.99 2.03 -36.75
C LEU A 441 -18.36 0.72 -36.28
N ALA A 442 -19.18 -0.31 -36.06
CA ALA A 442 -18.75 -1.65 -35.66
C ALA A 442 -17.83 -2.30 -36.72
N ALA A 443 -18.15 -2.11 -38.01
CA ALA A 443 -17.38 -2.66 -39.11
C ALA A 443 -16.00 -1.99 -39.24
N ALA A 444 -15.93 -0.66 -39.08
CA ALA A 444 -14.67 0.08 -39.11
C ALA A 444 -13.76 -0.21 -37.91
N GLU A 445 -14.35 -0.46 -36.74
CA GLU A 445 -13.62 -0.89 -35.54
C GLU A 445 -13.03 -2.29 -35.73
N GLN A 446 -13.79 -3.23 -36.29
CA GLN A 446 -13.32 -4.59 -36.53
C GLN A 446 -12.17 -4.68 -37.53
N GLU A 447 -12.21 -3.91 -38.63
CA GLU A 447 -11.12 -3.82 -39.60
C GLU A 447 -9.84 -3.24 -39.00
N ALA A 448 -9.98 -2.25 -38.10
CA ALA A 448 -8.84 -1.68 -37.36
C ALA A 448 -8.23 -2.68 -36.36
N TRP A 449 -9.06 -3.52 -35.73
CA TRP A 449 -8.61 -4.56 -34.80
C TRP A 449 -7.80 -5.67 -35.48
N GLU A 450 -8.26 -6.16 -36.63
CA GLU A 450 -7.57 -7.20 -37.41
C GLU A 450 -6.19 -6.72 -37.87
N ALA A 451 -6.09 -5.47 -38.35
CA ALA A 451 -4.83 -4.89 -38.80
C ALA A 451 -3.82 -4.60 -37.66
N ILE A 452 -4.29 -4.48 -36.41
CA ILE A 452 -3.45 -4.30 -35.22
C ILE A 452 -3.00 -5.66 -34.67
N ALA A 453 -3.89 -6.65 -34.66
CA ALA A 453 -3.60 -8.01 -34.23
C ALA A 453 -2.52 -8.67 -35.12
N GLU A 454 -2.62 -8.52 -36.44
CA GLU A 454 -1.61 -9.04 -37.38
C GLU A 454 -0.22 -8.42 -37.16
N ARG A 455 -0.15 -7.10 -36.92
CA ARG A 455 1.12 -6.40 -36.66
C ARG A 455 1.74 -6.79 -35.31
N ARG A 456 0.91 -7.15 -34.33
CA ARG A 456 1.34 -7.56 -32.99
C ARG A 456 1.82 -9.01 -32.98
N ALA A 457 1.12 -9.92 -33.66
CA ALA A 457 1.53 -11.31 -33.86
C ALA A 457 2.88 -11.38 -34.59
N ALA A 458 3.08 -10.56 -35.64
CA ALA A 458 4.35 -10.49 -36.35
C ALA A 458 5.54 -10.00 -35.48
N ARG A 459 5.29 -9.10 -34.51
CA ARG A 459 6.33 -8.59 -33.60
C ARG A 459 6.67 -9.55 -32.46
N LEU A 460 5.67 -10.23 -31.91
CA LEU A 460 5.88 -11.22 -30.84
C LEU A 460 6.62 -12.47 -31.38
N HIS A 461 6.29 -12.88 -32.61
CA HIS A 461 7.04 -13.89 -33.35
C HIS A 461 8.49 -13.44 -33.64
N ALA A 462 8.71 -12.18 -34.00
CA ALA A 462 10.06 -11.64 -34.21
C ALA A 462 10.89 -11.52 -32.91
N ALA A 463 10.26 -11.51 -31.74
CA ALA A 463 10.88 -11.47 -30.42
C ALA A 463 11.12 -12.87 -29.80
N GLY A 464 10.81 -13.95 -30.52
CA GLY A 464 11.02 -15.33 -30.06
C GLY A 464 10.06 -15.78 -28.96
N ILE A 465 8.92 -15.09 -28.80
CA ILE A 465 7.86 -15.47 -27.87
C ILE A 465 6.85 -16.29 -28.69
N GLU A 466 7.12 -17.59 -28.83
CA GLU A 466 6.22 -18.54 -29.48
C GLU A 466 5.36 -19.22 -28.41
N ASP A 467 4.04 -19.29 -28.66
CA ASP A 467 2.95 -19.79 -27.80
C ASP A 467 2.36 -18.83 -26.74
N PHE A 468 1.62 -17.83 -27.21
CA PHE A 468 0.43 -17.32 -26.51
C PHE A 468 -0.77 -17.44 -27.46
N ALA A 469 -1.47 -18.57 -27.39
CA ALA A 469 -2.66 -18.82 -28.20
C ALA A 469 -3.80 -17.90 -27.73
N LEU A 470 -3.97 -16.77 -28.40
CA LEU A 470 -5.18 -15.96 -28.36
C LEU A 470 -6.33 -16.82 -28.90
N GLY A 471 -7.22 -17.27 -28.02
CA GLY A 471 -8.49 -17.86 -28.43
C GLY A 471 -9.32 -16.79 -29.15
N LEU A 472 -9.24 -16.77 -30.48
CA LEU A 472 -10.21 -16.08 -31.32
C LEU A 472 -11.52 -16.90 -31.33
N PRO A 473 -12.70 -16.29 -31.18
CA PRO A 473 -13.96 -17.00 -31.37
C PRO A 473 -14.11 -17.43 -32.83
N ASP A 474 -14.60 -18.65 -33.03
CA ASP A 474 -14.85 -19.25 -34.35
C ASP A 474 -16.01 -18.52 -35.07
N ALA A 475 -15.99 -18.59 -36.40
CA ALA A 475 -16.75 -17.77 -37.36
C ALA A 475 -18.28 -18.00 -37.38
N ALA A 476 -18.88 -18.49 -36.31
CA ALA A 476 -20.32 -18.64 -36.15
C ALA A 476 -20.86 -17.58 -35.18
N GLY A 477 -21.04 -16.37 -35.71
CA GLY A 477 -21.52 -15.23 -34.94
C GLY A 477 -22.87 -15.48 -34.27
N ASP A 478 -22.91 -15.21 -32.96
CA ASP A 478 -24.11 -14.77 -32.26
C ASP A 478 -23.79 -13.47 -31.50
N LYS A 479 -24.71 -12.53 -31.62
CA LYS A 479 -24.50 -11.08 -31.48
C LYS A 479 -24.07 -10.63 -30.08
N LEU A 480 -22.98 -9.88 -30.00
CA LEU A 480 -22.71 -8.89 -28.95
C LEU A 480 -22.26 -7.60 -29.65
N GLY A 481 -23.03 -6.52 -29.45
CA GLY A 481 -22.81 -5.23 -30.09
C GLY A 481 -21.59 -4.47 -29.53
N PRO A 482 -21.13 -3.41 -30.22
CA PRO A 482 -19.97 -2.61 -29.83
C PRO A 482 -20.28 -1.82 -28.55
N GLY A 483 -19.90 -2.41 -27.43
CA GLY A 483 -20.01 -1.83 -26.09
C GLY A 483 -18.73 -1.97 -25.29
N VAL A 484 -17.55 -2.04 -25.93
CA VAL A 484 -16.27 -2.11 -25.22
C VAL A 484 -15.20 -1.40 -26.06
N LEU A 485 -14.64 -0.33 -25.49
CA LEU A 485 -13.54 0.52 -26.00
C LEU A 485 -13.91 1.67 -26.95
N GLY A 486 -14.34 2.78 -26.35
CA GLY A 486 -14.27 4.08 -26.99
C GLY A 486 -14.20 5.20 -25.96
N VAL A 487 -12.99 5.54 -25.50
CA VAL A 487 -12.74 6.92 -25.03
C VAL A 487 -12.87 7.82 -26.26
N ARG A 488 -14.11 8.18 -26.63
CA ARG A 488 -14.34 9.28 -27.57
C ARG A 488 -13.90 10.57 -26.86
N ARG A 489 -13.00 11.34 -27.47
CA ARG A 489 -12.77 12.75 -27.13
C ARG A 489 -14.13 13.47 -27.23
N GLY A 490 -14.84 13.57 -26.12
CA GLY A 490 -16.22 14.08 -26.06
C GLY A 490 -17.13 13.41 -25.01
N PHE A 491 -16.73 12.31 -24.37
CA PHE A 491 -17.55 11.70 -23.31
C PHE A 491 -17.50 12.48 -21.97
N PRO A 492 -18.60 12.55 -21.20
CA PRO A 492 -18.70 13.29 -19.92
C PRO A 492 -17.71 12.83 -18.84
N VAL A 493 -17.10 11.66 -19.04
CA VAL A 493 -16.17 10.96 -18.15
C VAL A 493 -14.90 11.77 -17.84
N ASN A 494 -14.44 12.63 -18.76
CA ASN A 494 -13.34 13.58 -18.47
C ASN A 494 -13.82 14.88 -17.79
N LEU A 495 -15.13 15.15 -17.78
CA LEU A 495 -15.71 16.36 -17.21
C LEU A 495 -16.04 16.17 -15.72
N LEU A 496 -16.40 14.96 -15.28
CA LEU A 496 -16.72 14.68 -13.87
C LEU A 496 -15.46 14.58 -13.00
N ALA A 497 -14.42 13.86 -13.43
CA ALA A 497 -13.13 13.86 -12.73
C ALA A 497 -12.48 15.26 -12.69
N ARG A 498 -12.67 16.07 -13.74
CA ARG A 498 -12.26 17.49 -13.77
C ARG A 498 -13.16 18.41 -12.94
N ARG A 499 -14.46 18.09 -12.78
CA ARG A 499 -15.39 18.79 -11.89
C ARG A 499 -15.16 18.42 -10.42
N LEU A 500 -14.84 17.17 -10.11
CA LEU A 500 -14.48 16.70 -8.76
C LEU A 500 -13.14 17.28 -8.30
N ALA A 501 -12.17 17.40 -9.21
CA ALA A 501 -10.96 18.21 -8.98
C ALA A 501 -11.25 19.73 -8.80
N GLY A 502 -12.50 20.16 -9.01
CA GLY A 502 -13.00 21.51 -8.79
C GLY A 502 -14.21 21.60 -7.85
N PHE A 503 -14.56 20.53 -7.11
CA PHE A 503 -15.61 20.58 -6.09
C PHE A 503 -15.09 21.41 -4.93
N THR A 504 -15.62 22.60 -4.77
CA THR A 504 -15.24 23.48 -3.67
C THR A 504 -16.00 23.06 -2.40
N PRO A 505 -15.50 23.40 -1.19
CA PRO A 505 -16.26 23.23 0.04
C PRO A 505 -17.63 23.93 0.05
N ALA A 506 -17.89 24.83 -0.91
CA ALA A 506 -19.21 25.44 -1.13
C ALA A 506 -20.16 24.50 -1.87
N ASP A 507 -19.69 23.70 -2.85
CA ASP A 507 -20.52 22.76 -3.61
C ASP A 507 -20.97 21.56 -2.74
N THR A 508 -20.10 21.09 -1.85
CA THR A 508 -20.47 20.08 -0.83
C THR A 508 -21.46 20.64 0.19
N ARG A 509 -21.32 21.92 0.55
CA ARG A 509 -22.24 22.60 1.48
C ARG A 509 -23.60 22.85 0.83
N GLU A 510 -23.65 23.26 -0.44
CA GLU A 510 -24.89 23.47 -1.18
C GLU A 510 -25.66 22.15 -1.38
N ALA A 511 -24.95 21.03 -1.60
CA ALA A 511 -25.55 19.69 -1.65
C ALA A 511 -26.12 19.26 -0.28
N LEU A 512 -25.42 19.57 0.82
CA LEU A 512 -25.89 19.30 2.19
C LEU A 512 -27.07 20.21 2.58
N GLU A 513 -27.02 21.51 2.26
CA GLU A 513 -28.10 22.48 2.50
C GLU A 513 -29.34 22.17 1.63
N ALA A 514 -29.16 21.68 0.40
CA ALA A 514 -30.26 21.19 -0.45
C ALA A 514 -30.90 19.91 0.10
N ALA A 515 -30.13 19.08 0.83
CA ALA A 515 -30.66 17.93 1.56
C ALA A 515 -31.41 18.36 2.84
N GLU A 516 -30.89 19.33 3.60
CA GLU A 516 -31.57 19.92 4.77
C GLU A 516 -32.86 20.67 4.39
N GLY A 517 -32.88 21.37 3.26
CA GLY A 517 -34.06 22.06 2.73
C GLY A 517 -35.21 21.11 2.34
N ARG A 518 -34.92 19.84 2.03
CA ARG A 518 -35.94 18.80 1.79
C ARG A 518 -36.49 18.22 3.09
N ILE A 519 -35.70 18.22 4.17
CA ILE A 519 -36.12 17.82 5.51
C ILE A 519 -37.11 18.85 6.10
N ALA A 520 -36.91 20.14 5.84
CA ALA A 520 -37.84 21.20 6.30
C ALA A 520 -39.21 21.23 5.60
N VAL A 521 -39.38 20.50 4.48
CA VAL A 521 -40.64 20.43 3.72
C VAL A 521 -41.49 19.22 4.13
N GLN A 522 -40.97 18.31 4.96
CA GLN A 522 -41.73 17.16 5.48
C GLN A 522 -42.46 17.42 6.81
N ASP A 523 -42.39 18.64 7.36
CA ASP A 523 -43.06 19.01 8.63
C ASP A 523 -44.23 20.02 8.44
N LYS A 524 -44.98 19.89 7.33
CA LYS A 524 -46.29 20.53 7.16
C LYS A 524 -47.34 19.62 6.56
#